data_AF-A0A2G6R8P9-F1
#
_entry.id   AF-A0A2G6R8P9-F1
#
_cell.length_a   1.000
_cell.length_b   1.000
_cell.length_c   1.000
_cell.angle_alpha   90.00
_cell.angle_beta   90.00
_cell.angle_gamma   90.00
#
_symmetry.space_group_name_H-M   'P 1'
#
loop_
_entity.id
_entity.type
_entity.pdbx_description
1 polymer ?
#
loop_
_entity_poly.entity_id
_entity_poly.type
_entity_poly.pdbx_seq_one_letter_code
_entity_poly.pdbx_strand_id
1 'polypeptide(L)'
;MRHNGFDPGNAGRAPGCAASGRRAWLSLFLRRGRHGGDDPGTTWDYVHRGREPAASRLDDRGVCKAAGESSGRCPSSNDATGGNRRGGGNTVTLTWWGSFSALFTVEARGAGLHQPARWATLFVTPLAYFCLLGLGLSGALGGPDYLSFVAPGVIVMQAMGGLSQTIYRMVIERRWGLAALKLQSGVPLSSYLASVLAPRLIVYLAQSMVIAAVASLFVGLAAIPGLVLCGVAGLLVALFWNLLGLIITGLARNYQTRDFIVGIIVLPLTFAAPVFYRIDTAPLFVQLISVINPLRYQVDAIRGISEGRLDAVSLAVSAASLAVVAVIAWRSAKTLRYASFEG
;
A
#
# COMPACT_ATOMS: atom_id res chain seq x y z
N MET A 1 -66.04 -13.74 -7.82
CA MET A 1 -64.71 -13.91 -7.19
C MET A 1 -64.06 -12.53 -7.15
N ARG A 2 -63.76 -12.02 -5.95
CA ARG A 2 -63.26 -10.67 -5.69
C ARG A 2 -61.73 -10.62 -5.66
N HIS A 3 -61.22 -9.40 -5.88
CA HIS A 3 -59.93 -8.83 -5.46
C HIS A 3 -58.68 -9.28 -6.24
N ASN A 4 -57.69 -8.42 -6.53
CA ASN A 4 -57.51 -6.98 -6.39
C ASN A 4 -56.30 -6.60 -7.27
N GLY A 5 -56.37 -5.46 -7.97
CA GLY A 5 -55.20 -4.79 -8.54
C GLY A 5 -54.36 -4.16 -7.43
N PHE A 6 -53.04 -4.15 -7.61
CA PHE A 6 -52.10 -3.42 -6.75
C PHE A 6 -51.39 -2.38 -7.63
N ASP A 7 -51.71 -1.11 -7.35
CA ASP A 7 -51.16 0.08 -7.97
C ASP A 7 -49.83 0.46 -7.26
N PRO A 8 -48.79 0.95 -7.95
CA PRO A 8 -47.49 1.22 -7.37
C PRO A 8 -47.41 2.67 -6.90
N GLY A 9 -47.38 2.87 -5.58
CA GLY A 9 -47.09 4.20 -5.04
C GLY A 9 -47.23 4.26 -3.53
N ASN A 10 -46.16 3.97 -2.80
CA ASN A 10 -45.77 4.63 -1.54
C ASN A 10 -44.50 3.97 -0.93
N ALA A 11 -43.32 4.18 -1.50
CA ALA A 11 -42.06 3.83 -0.83
C ALA A 11 -41.57 5.04 0.00
N GLY A 12 -42.18 5.20 1.17
CA GLY A 12 -41.80 6.18 2.17
C GLY A 12 -40.40 5.92 2.74
N ARG A 13 -39.66 7.02 2.90
CA ARG A 13 -38.35 7.18 3.53
C ARG A 13 -38.12 6.27 4.75
N ALA A 14 -37.06 5.44 4.69
CA ALA A 14 -36.44 4.83 5.86
C ALA A 14 -35.55 5.86 6.59
N PRO A 15 -35.70 6.10 7.90
CA PRO A 15 -34.75 6.90 8.66
C PRO A 15 -33.52 6.07 9.04
N GLY A 16 -32.35 6.68 8.84
CA GLY A 16 -31.04 6.08 8.98
C GLY A 16 -30.67 5.68 10.40
N CYS A 17 -30.14 4.47 10.54
CA CYS A 17 -29.49 3.98 11.73
C CYS A 17 -28.00 3.75 11.40
N ALA A 18 -27.24 4.84 11.32
CA ALA A 18 -25.80 4.81 11.03
C ALA A 18 -25.04 5.80 11.90
N ALA A 19 -25.03 5.58 13.22
CA ALA A 19 -24.22 6.39 14.13
C ALA A 19 -23.94 5.71 15.49
N SER A 20 -23.14 4.64 15.53
CA SER A 20 -22.52 4.22 16.83
C SER A 20 -21.20 3.44 16.73
N GLY A 21 -20.60 3.25 15.55
CA GLY A 21 -19.39 2.42 15.39
C GLY A 21 -18.03 3.10 15.65
N ARG A 22 -17.97 4.41 15.94
CA ARG A 22 -16.71 5.17 15.90
C ARG A 22 -15.83 5.12 17.16
N ARG A 23 -16.32 4.59 18.29
CA ARG A 23 -15.57 4.57 19.57
C ARG A 23 -15.04 3.20 20.00
N ALA A 24 -15.43 2.11 19.33
CA ALA A 24 -15.07 0.74 19.73
C ALA A 24 -13.64 0.32 19.32
N TRP A 25 -13.04 0.99 18.34
CA TRP A 25 -11.74 0.57 17.77
C TRP A 25 -10.53 0.83 18.69
N LEU A 26 -10.60 1.83 19.57
CA LEU A 26 -9.48 2.22 20.44
C LEU A 26 -9.39 1.40 21.74
N SER A 27 -10.50 0.85 22.23
CA SER A 27 -10.51 0.03 23.46
C SER A 27 -10.02 -1.40 23.24
N LEU A 28 -10.05 -1.91 22.00
CA LEU A 28 -9.60 -3.26 21.65
C LEU A 28 -8.07 -3.39 21.55
N PHE A 29 -7.34 -2.29 21.33
CA PHE A 29 -5.87 -2.34 21.15
C PHE A 29 -5.07 -1.91 22.39
N LEU A 30 -5.69 -1.31 23.40
CA LEU A 30 -5.00 -0.77 24.58
C LEU A 30 -5.09 -1.65 25.84
N ARG A 31 -5.76 -2.81 25.78
CA ARG A 31 -5.73 -3.76 26.91
C ARG A 31 -4.46 -4.61 26.86
N ARG A 32 -3.38 -4.00 27.36
CA ARG A 32 -2.11 -4.62 27.71
C ARG A 32 -2.38 -5.77 28.69
N GLY A 33 -2.06 -7.00 28.26
CA GLY A 33 -2.22 -8.22 29.05
C GLY A 33 -1.39 -8.19 30.33
N ARG A 34 -2.07 -8.37 31.45
CA ARG A 34 -1.53 -8.84 32.73
C ARG A 34 -2.42 -10.00 33.14
N HIS A 35 -1.84 -11.02 33.80
CA HIS A 35 -2.32 -12.41 34.03
C HIS A 35 -1.84 -13.35 32.91
N GLY A 36 -0.91 -14.30 33.09
CA GLY A 36 -0.37 -14.92 34.31
C GLY A 36 -1.25 -16.09 34.73
N GLY A 37 -0.87 -17.32 34.34
CA GLY A 37 -1.51 -18.57 34.75
C GLY A 37 -1.55 -19.60 33.63
N ASP A 38 -0.80 -20.68 33.82
CA ASP A 38 -0.69 -21.87 32.96
C ASP A 38 -2.01 -22.66 32.85
N ASP A 39 -2.43 -23.02 31.63
CA ASP A 39 -3.08 -24.30 31.32
C ASP A 39 -3.21 -24.50 29.80
N PRO A 40 -2.77 -25.65 29.22
CA PRO A 40 -2.83 -25.89 27.79
C PRO A 40 -4.10 -26.66 27.41
N GLY A 41 -5.10 -25.96 26.87
CA GLY A 41 -6.18 -26.58 26.12
C GLY A 41 -7.57 -26.11 26.55
N THR A 42 -8.07 -25.05 25.90
CA THR A 42 -9.50 -24.75 25.65
C THR A 42 -9.64 -23.31 25.15
N THR A 43 -9.53 -23.07 23.84
CA THR A 43 -9.73 -21.73 23.24
C THR A 43 -10.55 -21.70 21.96
N TRP A 44 -11.34 -22.75 21.67
CA TRP A 44 -12.20 -22.80 20.48
C TRP A 44 -13.72 -22.81 20.72
N ASP A 45 -14.20 -22.69 21.96
CA ASP A 45 -15.64 -22.89 22.27
C ASP A 45 -16.44 -21.65 22.72
N TYR A 46 -15.96 -20.43 22.43
CA TYR A 46 -16.63 -19.19 22.85
C TYR A 46 -17.38 -18.42 21.74
N VAL A 47 -17.74 -19.07 20.63
CA VAL A 47 -18.46 -18.39 19.52
C VAL A 47 -19.89 -18.91 19.26
N HIS A 48 -20.33 -20.03 19.85
CA HIS A 48 -21.63 -20.64 19.51
C HIS A 48 -22.70 -20.65 20.61
N ARG A 49 -22.67 -19.74 21.57
CA ARG A 49 -23.80 -19.55 22.51
C ARG A 49 -24.35 -18.12 22.54
N GLY A 50 -24.75 -17.64 21.36
CA GLY A 50 -25.74 -16.57 21.26
C GLY A 50 -27.13 -17.17 21.44
N ARG A 51 -27.83 -16.80 22.52
CA ARG A 51 -29.27 -17.07 22.68
C ARG A 51 -30.00 -16.53 21.44
N GLU A 52 -30.77 -17.38 20.78
CA GLU A 52 -31.70 -16.97 19.74
C GLU A 52 -32.65 -15.89 20.28
N PRO A 53 -32.90 -14.78 19.56
CA PRO A 53 -33.99 -13.89 19.92
C PRO A 53 -35.32 -14.61 19.68
N ALA A 54 -36.12 -14.72 20.73
CA ALA A 54 -37.47 -15.27 20.65
C ALA A 54 -38.27 -14.56 19.54
N ALA A 55 -38.74 -15.33 18.56
CA ALA A 55 -39.60 -14.86 17.50
C ALA A 55 -40.91 -14.31 18.09
N SER A 56 -41.12 -13.00 17.95
CA SER A 56 -42.40 -12.38 18.25
C SER A 56 -43.37 -12.70 17.12
N ARG A 57 -44.43 -13.46 17.42
CA ARG A 57 -45.57 -13.61 16.51
C ARG A 57 -46.33 -12.28 16.46
N LEU A 58 -46.57 -11.80 15.24
CA LEU A 58 -47.47 -10.67 14.96
C LEU A 58 -48.92 -11.13 15.17
N ASP A 59 -49.70 -10.32 15.89
CA ASP A 59 -51.17 -10.38 15.91
C ASP A 59 -51.72 -9.39 14.86
N ASP A 60 -52.90 -9.67 14.29
CA ASP A 60 -53.52 -9.03 13.11
C ASP A 60 -53.90 -7.54 13.31
N ARG A 61 -53.39 -6.88 14.36
CA ARG A 61 -53.54 -5.45 14.63
C ARG A 61 -52.22 -4.70 14.86
N GLY A 62 -51.06 -5.33 14.65
CA GLY A 62 -49.77 -4.62 14.57
C GLY A 62 -49.28 -3.99 15.88
N VAL A 63 -49.45 -4.65 17.03
CA VAL A 63 -48.91 -4.19 18.32
C VAL A 63 -48.05 -5.29 18.97
N CYS A 64 -46.79 -4.97 19.29
CA CYS A 64 -45.90 -5.86 20.03
C CYS A 64 -46.31 -5.95 21.51
N LYS A 65 -46.66 -7.14 21.99
CA LYS A 65 -46.90 -7.40 23.42
C LYS A 65 -45.62 -7.96 24.04
N ALA A 66 -44.94 -7.16 24.88
CA ALA A 66 -43.91 -7.69 25.77
C ALA A 66 -44.61 -8.44 26.93
N ALA A 67 -44.21 -9.69 27.16
CA ALA A 67 -44.72 -10.50 28.26
C ALA A 67 -44.03 -10.10 29.57
N GLY A 68 -44.84 -9.72 30.57
CA GLY A 68 -44.47 -9.65 31.98
C GLY A 68 -43.58 -8.47 32.37
N GLU A 69 -44.17 -7.38 32.86
CA GLU A 69 -43.78 -6.69 34.11
C GLU A 69 -44.81 -5.57 34.38
N SER A 70 -44.92 -5.16 35.64
CA SER A 70 -45.95 -4.33 36.25
C SER A 70 -46.16 -2.92 35.69
N SER A 71 -47.34 -2.39 35.96
CA SER A 71 -47.85 -1.05 35.61
C SER A 71 -46.84 0.08 35.80
N GLY A 72 -46.25 0.54 34.69
CA GLY A 72 -45.49 1.78 34.61
C GLY A 72 -45.97 2.59 33.39
N ARG A 73 -46.36 3.84 33.64
CA ARG A 73 -46.83 4.78 32.61
C ARG A 73 -45.69 5.01 31.60
N CYS A 74 -45.93 4.80 30.31
CA CYS A 74 -44.97 5.19 29.27
C CYS A 74 -44.71 6.70 29.37
N PRO A 75 -43.45 7.18 29.37
CA PRO A 75 -43.18 8.60 29.37
C PRO A 75 -43.72 9.20 28.06
N SER A 76 -44.62 10.17 28.18
CA SER A 76 -45.10 10.95 27.04
C SER A 76 -43.93 11.70 26.40
N SER A 77 -43.95 11.79 25.08
CA SER A 77 -42.92 12.37 24.20
C SER A 77 -42.66 13.87 24.35
N ASN A 78 -43.01 14.49 25.48
CA ASN A 78 -42.91 15.94 25.70
C ASN A 78 -41.91 16.39 26.77
N ASP A 79 -41.20 15.48 27.44
CA ASP A 79 -40.21 15.83 28.49
C ASP A 79 -38.74 15.70 28.05
N ALA A 80 -38.43 16.10 26.81
CA ALA A 80 -37.04 16.18 26.31
C ALA A 80 -36.55 17.61 26.07
N THR A 81 -37.20 18.62 26.66
CA THR A 81 -36.68 19.98 26.74
C THR A 81 -35.92 20.18 28.04
N GLY A 82 -34.59 20.14 28.00
CA GLY A 82 -33.77 20.56 29.15
C GLY A 82 -32.51 19.75 29.35
N GLY A 83 -31.62 19.77 28.36
CA GLY A 83 -30.34 19.07 28.48
C GLY A 83 -29.38 19.47 27.38
N ASN A 84 -29.07 20.77 27.30
CA ASN A 84 -27.99 21.31 26.46
C ASN A 84 -26.63 20.84 26.98
N ARG A 85 -26.35 19.52 26.91
CA ARG A 85 -24.97 19.04 26.92
C ARG A 85 -24.41 19.35 25.54
N ARG A 86 -23.86 20.56 25.42
CA ARG A 86 -22.79 20.87 24.48
C ARG A 86 -21.61 19.96 24.82
N GLY A 87 -21.72 18.67 24.48
CA GLY A 87 -20.56 17.84 24.27
C GLY A 87 -19.87 18.45 23.07
N GLY A 88 -18.96 19.39 23.33
CA GLY A 88 -17.96 19.84 22.37
C GLY A 88 -17.22 18.60 21.92
N GLY A 89 -17.73 17.96 20.88
CA GLY A 89 -17.04 16.91 20.17
C GLY A 89 -15.87 17.60 19.52
N ASN A 90 -14.79 17.76 20.28
CA ASN A 90 -13.49 18.06 19.71
C ASN A 90 -13.27 16.96 18.67
N THR A 91 -13.55 17.27 17.40
CA THR A 91 -13.04 16.49 16.29
C THR A 91 -11.55 16.54 16.50
N VAL A 92 -10.98 15.48 17.08
CA VAL A 92 -9.55 15.38 17.31
C VAL A 92 -8.92 15.37 15.93
N THR A 93 -8.56 16.55 15.44
CA THR A 93 -7.77 16.70 14.23
C THR A 93 -6.40 16.16 14.57
N LEU A 94 -6.13 14.93 14.16
CA LEU A 94 -4.82 14.33 14.35
C LEU A 94 -3.78 15.22 13.66
N THR A 95 -2.69 15.50 14.37
CA THR A 95 -1.53 16.16 13.77
C THR A 95 -0.98 15.28 12.64
N TRP A 96 -0.41 15.91 11.60
CA TRP A 96 0.14 15.19 10.45
C TRP A 96 1.11 14.08 10.89
N TRP A 97 2.01 14.40 11.84
CA TRP A 97 2.98 13.47 12.40
C TRP A 97 2.35 12.33 13.21
N GLY A 98 1.32 12.63 14.00
CA GLY A 98 0.57 11.62 14.76
C GLY A 98 -0.12 10.61 13.85
N SER A 99 -0.76 11.08 12.77
CA SER A 99 -1.34 10.20 11.75
C SER A 99 -0.29 9.40 11.00
N PHE A 100 0.80 10.04 10.56
CA PHE A 100 1.86 9.40 9.80
C PHE A 100 2.53 8.28 10.60
N SER A 101 2.96 8.55 11.84
CA SER A 101 3.63 7.55 12.67
C SER A 101 2.72 6.35 12.99
N ALA A 102 1.46 6.60 13.33
CA ALA A 102 0.49 5.53 13.59
C ALA A 102 0.30 4.65 12.35
N LEU A 103 0.04 5.25 11.18
CA LEU A 103 -0.15 4.50 9.94
C LEU A 103 1.13 3.82 9.45
N PHE A 104 2.28 4.46 9.61
CA PHE A 104 3.57 3.89 9.27
C PHE A 104 3.82 2.60 10.06
N THR A 105 3.52 2.59 11.36
CA THR A 105 3.69 1.35 12.15
C THR A 105 2.76 0.24 11.71
N VAL A 106 1.53 0.56 11.30
CA VAL A 106 0.57 -0.42 10.73
C VAL A 106 1.07 -0.93 9.38
N GLU A 107 1.55 -0.04 8.52
CA GLU A 107 2.05 -0.37 7.19
C GLU A 107 3.32 -1.24 7.27
N ALA A 108 4.28 -0.83 8.10
CA ALA A 108 5.54 -1.55 8.33
C ALA A 108 5.32 -2.93 8.96
N ARG A 109 4.38 -3.05 9.90
CA ARG A 109 3.98 -4.35 10.46
C ARG A 109 3.29 -5.22 9.42
N GLY A 110 2.36 -4.66 8.64
CA GLY A 110 1.67 -5.37 7.56
C GLY A 110 2.61 -5.79 6.41
N ALA A 111 3.71 -5.06 6.20
CA ALA A 111 4.79 -5.47 5.29
C ALA A 111 5.72 -6.55 5.87
N GLY A 112 5.56 -6.89 7.17
CA GLY A 112 6.35 -7.90 7.87
C GLY A 112 7.73 -7.41 8.31
N LEU A 113 8.01 -6.10 8.30
CA LEU A 113 9.37 -5.57 8.58
C LEU A 113 9.85 -5.79 10.01
N HIS A 114 8.96 -6.17 10.93
CA HIS A 114 9.29 -6.55 12.30
C HIS A 114 9.85 -7.98 12.42
N GLN A 115 9.67 -8.81 11.39
CA GLN A 115 10.11 -10.20 11.39
C GLN A 115 11.47 -10.30 10.69
N PRO A 116 12.53 -10.82 11.35
CA PRO A 116 13.84 -10.96 10.72
C PRO A 116 13.79 -11.90 9.50
N ALA A 117 12.96 -12.93 9.54
CA ALA A 117 12.75 -13.85 8.42
C ALA A 117 12.24 -13.12 7.16
N ARG A 118 11.44 -12.05 7.32
CA ARG A 118 10.94 -11.25 6.19
C ARG A 118 12.09 -10.55 5.48
N TRP A 119 13.04 -9.98 6.21
CA TRP A 119 14.22 -9.33 5.64
C TRP A 119 15.04 -10.30 4.78
N ALA A 120 15.26 -11.53 5.26
CA ALA A 120 15.92 -12.56 4.47
C ALA A 120 15.23 -12.75 3.11
N THR A 121 13.90 -12.93 3.10
CA THR A 121 13.14 -13.09 1.84
C THR A 121 13.20 -11.88 0.92
N LEU A 122 13.25 -10.65 1.47
CA LEU A 122 13.35 -9.42 0.68
C LEU A 122 14.73 -9.27 0.02
N PHE A 123 15.77 -9.90 0.55
CA PHE A 123 17.11 -9.86 -0.04
C PHE A 123 17.37 -10.96 -1.05
N VAL A 124 16.60 -12.06 -1.05
CA VAL A 124 16.79 -13.18 -1.98
C VAL A 124 16.75 -12.70 -3.44
N THR A 125 15.72 -11.96 -3.84
CA THR A 125 15.56 -11.49 -5.22
C THR A 125 16.68 -10.55 -5.69
N PRO A 126 17.02 -9.43 -4.99
CA PRO A 126 18.13 -8.56 -5.40
C PRO A 126 19.47 -9.31 -5.48
N LEU A 127 19.75 -10.15 -4.49
CA LEU A 127 20.98 -10.93 -4.46
C LEU A 127 21.01 -11.95 -5.59
N ALA A 128 19.89 -12.61 -5.88
CA ALA A 128 19.79 -13.52 -7.01
C ALA A 128 20.07 -12.80 -8.33
N TYR A 129 19.50 -11.60 -8.55
CA TYR A 129 19.80 -10.83 -9.76
C TYR A 129 21.27 -10.43 -9.84
N PHE A 130 21.86 -9.92 -8.76
CA PHE A 130 23.27 -9.52 -8.78
C PHE A 130 24.22 -10.72 -8.91
N CYS A 131 24.00 -11.80 -8.15
CA CYS A 131 24.86 -12.96 -8.17
C CYS A 131 24.71 -13.77 -9.46
N LEU A 132 23.48 -14.03 -9.93
CA LEU A 132 23.27 -14.84 -11.12
C LEU A 132 23.55 -14.05 -12.40
N LEU A 133 23.08 -12.80 -12.51
CA LEU A 133 23.25 -12.01 -13.73
C LEU A 133 24.48 -11.10 -13.73
N GLY A 134 24.92 -10.62 -12.57
CA GLY A 134 26.17 -9.87 -12.44
C GLY A 134 27.37 -10.81 -12.41
N LEU A 135 27.52 -11.60 -11.34
CA LEU A 135 28.71 -12.46 -11.17
C LEU A 135 28.75 -13.57 -12.24
N GLY A 136 27.61 -14.20 -12.53
CA GLY A 136 27.52 -15.28 -13.50
C GLY A 136 27.94 -14.89 -14.93
N LEU A 137 27.64 -13.67 -15.36
CA LEU A 137 28.04 -13.16 -16.68
C LEU A 137 29.37 -12.40 -16.67
N SER A 138 29.91 -12.06 -15.49
CA SER A 138 31.12 -11.25 -15.40
C SER A 138 32.31 -11.89 -16.13
N GLY A 139 32.51 -13.20 -16.02
CA GLY A 139 33.60 -13.91 -16.69
C GLY A 139 33.57 -13.81 -18.23
N ALA A 140 32.39 -13.69 -18.84
CA ALA A 140 32.23 -13.60 -20.29
C ALA A 140 32.23 -12.15 -20.81
N LEU A 141 31.85 -11.17 -19.99
CA LEU A 141 31.53 -9.80 -20.41
C LEU A 141 32.53 -8.73 -19.93
N GLY A 142 33.68 -9.12 -19.39
CA GLY A 142 34.76 -8.18 -19.02
C GLY A 142 35.03 -8.05 -17.52
N GLY A 143 34.63 -9.04 -16.71
CA GLY A 143 35.05 -9.20 -15.33
C GLY A 143 34.64 -8.04 -14.41
N PRO A 144 35.58 -7.44 -13.64
CA PRO A 144 35.28 -6.34 -12.72
C PRO A 144 34.63 -5.10 -13.39
N ASP A 145 34.97 -4.81 -14.64
CA ASP A 145 34.41 -3.67 -15.38
C ASP A 145 32.93 -3.87 -15.74
N TYR A 146 32.51 -5.13 -15.92
CA TYR A 146 31.09 -5.46 -16.08
C TYR A 146 30.34 -5.31 -14.76
N LEU A 147 30.94 -5.69 -13.63
CA LEU A 147 30.30 -5.59 -12.32
C LEU A 147 30.09 -4.13 -11.89
N SER A 148 31.05 -3.24 -12.18
CA SER A 148 30.90 -1.80 -11.95
C SER A 148 29.78 -1.20 -12.82
N PHE A 149 29.57 -1.72 -14.02
CA PHE A 149 28.48 -1.32 -14.92
C PHE A 149 27.09 -1.85 -14.49
N VAL A 150 27.02 -3.09 -13.98
CA VAL A 150 25.76 -3.76 -13.62
C VAL A 150 25.26 -3.37 -12.24
N ALA A 151 26.14 -3.16 -11.25
CA ALA A 151 25.76 -2.82 -9.87
C ALA A 151 24.74 -1.66 -9.77
N PRO A 152 24.97 -0.46 -10.36
CA PRO A 152 23.99 0.63 -10.36
C PRO A 152 22.69 0.27 -11.09
N GLY A 153 22.77 -0.55 -12.14
CA GLY A 153 21.59 -1.05 -12.85
C GLY A 153 20.70 -1.91 -11.97
N VAL A 154 21.28 -2.85 -11.22
CA VAL A 154 20.53 -3.72 -10.30
C VAL A 154 19.91 -2.91 -9.17
N ILE A 155 20.61 -1.88 -8.65
CA ILE A 155 20.02 -0.94 -7.68
C ILE A 155 18.74 -0.31 -8.25
N VAL A 156 18.77 0.20 -9.49
CA VAL A 156 17.58 0.77 -10.14
C VAL A 156 16.48 -0.27 -10.37
N MET A 157 16.84 -1.51 -10.68
CA MET A 157 15.86 -2.60 -10.82
C MET A 157 15.11 -2.88 -9.50
N GLN A 158 15.76 -2.73 -8.35
CA GLN A 158 15.10 -2.84 -7.05
C GLN A 158 14.08 -1.73 -6.81
N ALA A 159 14.37 -0.51 -7.26
CA ALA A 159 13.43 0.61 -7.19
C ALA A 159 12.12 0.28 -7.94
N MET A 160 12.24 -0.33 -9.12
CA MET A 160 11.10 -0.78 -9.92
C MET A 160 10.31 -1.90 -9.25
N GLY A 161 10.95 -2.81 -8.51
CA GLY A 161 10.26 -3.83 -7.71
C GLY A 161 9.23 -3.26 -6.72
N GLY A 162 9.41 -2.02 -6.27
CA GLY A 162 8.46 -1.29 -5.44
C GLY A 162 7.08 -1.07 -6.09
N LEU A 163 7.03 -0.99 -7.43
CA LEU A 163 5.79 -0.91 -8.22
C LEU A 163 4.85 -2.07 -7.87
N SER A 164 5.34 -3.29 -8.04
CA SER A 164 4.57 -4.51 -7.83
C SER A 164 4.11 -4.64 -6.38
N GLN A 165 4.97 -4.32 -5.42
CA GLN A 165 4.65 -4.34 -3.99
C GLN A 165 3.57 -3.31 -3.63
N THR A 166 3.65 -2.09 -4.17
CA THR A 166 2.62 -1.06 -3.95
C THR A 166 1.29 -1.50 -4.52
N ILE A 167 1.27 -2.06 -5.73
CA ILE A 167 0.04 -2.55 -6.35
C ILE A 167 -0.62 -3.64 -5.49
N TYR A 168 0.17 -4.63 -5.04
CA TYR A 168 -0.35 -5.71 -4.18
C TYR A 168 -1.05 -5.16 -2.94
N ARG A 169 -0.37 -4.26 -2.23
CA ARG A 169 -0.89 -3.70 -0.99
C ARG A 169 -2.12 -2.84 -1.22
N MET A 170 -2.10 -1.96 -2.22
CA MET A 170 -3.21 -1.04 -2.48
C MET A 170 -4.46 -1.77 -2.98
N VAL A 171 -4.32 -2.85 -3.75
CA VAL A 171 -5.45 -3.69 -4.18
C VAL A 171 -6.14 -4.33 -2.97
N ILE A 172 -5.36 -4.83 -2.00
CA ILE A 172 -5.89 -5.37 -0.75
C ILE A 172 -6.63 -4.28 0.04
N GLU A 173 -6.03 -3.09 0.20
CA GLU A 173 -6.67 -2.00 0.94
C GLU A 173 -7.97 -1.53 0.29
N ARG A 174 -8.05 -1.55 -1.04
CA ARG A 174 -9.26 -1.21 -1.79
C ARG A 174 -10.33 -2.27 -1.63
N ARG A 175 -9.97 -3.56 -1.78
CA ARG A 175 -10.91 -4.69 -1.66
C ARG A 175 -11.63 -4.72 -0.32
N TRP A 176 -10.91 -4.45 0.76
CA TRP A 176 -11.45 -4.44 2.12
C TRP A 176 -11.93 -3.06 2.60
N GLY A 177 -11.92 -2.04 1.73
CA GLY A 177 -12.33 -0.67 2.09
C GLY A 177 -11.45 0.01 3.16
N LEU A 178 -10.26 -0.53 3.46
CA LEU A 178 -9.37 -0.04 4.52
C LEU A 178 -8.86 1.37 4.22
N ALA A 179 -8.60 1.69 2.94
CA ALA A 179 -8.17 3.02 2.53
C ALA A 179 -9.24 4.08 2.83
N ALA A 180 -10.50 3.80 2.50
CA ALA A 180 -11.62 4.72 2.76
C ALA A 180 -11.84 4.90 4.26
N LEU A 181 -11.81 3.82 5.04
CA LEU A 181 -11.92 3.87 6.51
C LEU A 181 -10.83 4.73 7.15
N LYS A 182 -9.57 4.59 6.72
CA LYS A 182 -8.44 5.41 7.19
C LYS A 182 -8.63 6.89 6.84
N LEU A 183 -9.14 7.22 5.66
CA LEU A 183 -9.34 8.61 5.24
C LEU A 183 -10.56 9.26 5.91
N GLN A 184 -11.60 8.48 6.22
CA GLN A 184 -12.80 8.94 6.93
C GLN A 184 -12.58 9.17 8.43
N SER A 185 -11.52 8.59 9.02
CA SER A 185 -11.16 8.81 10.43
C SER A 185 -10.48 10.17 10.71
N GLY A 186 -10.33 11.01 9.69
CA GLY A 186 -9.74 12.34 9.81
C GLY A 186 -8.24 12.40 9.50
N VAL A 187 -7.65 11.33 8.96
CA VAL A 187 -6.26 11.31 8.52
C VAL A 187 -6.09 12.20 7.27
N PRO A 188 -5.08 13.10 7.24
CA PRO A 188 -4.78 13.87 6.04
C PRO A 188 -4.24 12.97 4.91
N LEU A 189 -4.67 13.22 3.67
CA LEU A 189 -4.29 12.40 2.51
C LEU A 189 -2.77 12.26 2.33
N SER A 190 -2.02 13.34 2.61
CA SER A 190 -0.56 13.34 2.51
C SER A 190 0.11 12.41 3.52
N SER A 191 -0.38 12.35 4.77
CA SER A 191 0.19 11.44 5.77
C SER A 191 -0.14 9.99 5.45
N TYR A 192 -1.33 9.71 4.92
CA TYR A 192 -1.69 8.40 4.41
C TYR A 192 -0.75 7.95 3.28
N LEU A 193 -0.57 8.77 2.24
CA LEU A 193 0.33 8.44 1.13
C LEU A 193 1.78 8.26 1.59
N ALA A 194 2.29 9.14 2.46
CA ALA A 194 3.62 9.00 3.02
C ALA A 194 3.77 7.70 3.82
N SER A 195 2.78 7.35 4.64
CA SER A 195 2.81 6.12 5.46
C SER A 195 2.82 4.85 4.62
N VAL A 196 2.13 4.89 3.48
CA VAL A 196 2.09 3.85 2.46
C VAL A 196 3.49 3.76 1.81
N LEU A 197 4.04 4.85 1.28
CA LEU A 197 5.31 4.82 0.53
C LEU A 197 6.55 4.54 1.41
N ALA A 198 6.59 5.03 2.65
CA ALA A 198 7.80 5.02 3.47
C ALA A 198 8.40 3.62 3.74
N PRO A 199 7.63 2.58 4.13
CA PRO A 199 8.19 1.24 4.32
C PRO A 199 8.85 0.67 3.06
N ARG A 200 8.34 1.02 1.88
CA ARG A 200 8.89 0.54 0.60
C ARG A 200 10.18 1.23 0.23
N LEU A 201 10.29 2.52 0.52
CA LEU A 201 11.55 3.27 0.38
C LEU A 201 12.62 2.75 1.35
N ILE A 202 12.25 2.39 2.57
CA ILE A 202 13.17 1.78 3.55
C ILE A 202 13.68 0.42 3.06
N VAL A 203 12.79 -0.44 2.56
CA VAL A 203 13.19 -1.73 1.99
C VAL A 203 14.11 -1.55 0.79
N TYR A 204 13.78 -0.63 -0.12
CA TYR A 204 14.62 -0.31 -1.27
C TYR A 204 16.01 0.16 -0.82
N LEU A 205 16.11 1.08 0.14
CA LEU A 205 17.39 1.55 0.66
C LEU A 205 18.21 0.39 1.21
N ALA A 206 17.61 -0.44 2.05
CA ALA A 206 18.29 -1.60 2.60
C ALA A 206 18.79 -2.56 1.51
N GLN A 207 17.97 -2.84 0.49
CA GLN A 207 18.38 -3.67 -0.65
C GLN A 207 19.54 -3.04 -1.43
N SER A 208 19.48 -1.73 -1.68
CA SER A 208 20.54 -1.00 -2.38
C SER A 208 21.86 -1.01 -1.61
N MET A 209 21.82 -0.90 -0.28
CA MET A 209 23.02 -0.95 0.57
C MET A 209 23.62 -2.35 0.61
N VAL A 210 22.79 -3.39 0.65
CA VAL A 210 23.26 -4.77 0.55
C VAL A 210 23.91 -5.03 -0.80
N ILE A 211 23.31 -4.58 -1.91
CA ILE A 211 23.91 -4.69 -3.24
C ILE A 211 25.23 -3.91 -3.30
N ALA A 212 25.28 -2.69 -2.78
CA ALA A 212 26.51 -1.89 -2.74
C ALA A 212 27.63 -2.60 -1.97
N ALA A 213 27.31 -3.19 -0.81
CA ALA A 213 28.25 -3.95 -0.01
C ALA A 213 28.75 -5.20 -0.77
N VAL A 214 27.86 -6.00 -1.33
CA VAL A 214 28.23 -7.22 -2.07
C VAL A 214 29.03 -6.88 -3.32
N ALA A 215 28.63 -5.87 -4.09
CA ALA A 215 29.36 -5.44 -5.29
C ALA A 215 30.77 -4.95 -4.96
N SER A 216 30.95 -4.25 -3.85
CA SER A 216 32.26 -3.75 -3.42
C SER A 216 33.28 -4.86 -3.09
N LEU A 217 32.81 -6.07 -2.74
CA LEU A 217 33.69 -7.22 -2.52
C LEU A 217 34.37 -7.71 -3.82
N PHE A 218 33.76 -7.44 -4.97
CA PHE A 218 34.27 -7.89 -6.28
C PHE A 218 34.91 -6.77 -7.10
N VAL A 219 34.38 -5.55 -7.01
CA VAL A 219 34.87 -4.37 -7.75
C VAL A 219 35.95 -3.62 -6.98
N GLY A 220 36.01 -3.81 -5.65
CA GLY A 220 36.92 -3.10 -4.75
C GLY A 220 36.25 -1.96 -3.97
N LEU A 221 36.84 -1.60 -2.83
CA LEU A 221 36.26 -0.66 -1.86
C LEU A 221 36.10 0.77 -2.40
N ALA A 222 36.86 1.16 -3.42
CA ALA A 222 36.77 2.49 -4.02
C ALA A 222 35.40 2.78 -4.66
N ALA A 223 34.63 1.73 -5.02
CA ALA A 223 33.30 1.87 -5.59
C ALA A 223 32.20 2.17 -4.54
N ILE A 224 32.47 1.99 -3.24
CA ILE A 224 31.46 2.11 -2.18
C ILE A 224 30.79 3.49 -2.16
N PRO A 225 31.51 4.63 -2.19
CA PRO A 225 30.87 5.95 -2.11
C PRO A 225 29.91 6.20 -3.29
N GLY A 226 30.32 5.80 -4.51
CA GLY A 226 29.49 5.90 -5.70
C GLY A 226 28.23 5.06 -5.62
N LEU A 227 28.34 3.81 -5.17
CA LEU A 227 27.20 2.89 -5.03
C LEU A 227 26.24 3.30 -3.91
N VAL A 228 26.74 3.83 -2.80
CA VAL A 228 25.91 4.40 -1.72
C VAL A 228 25.15 5.62 -2.25
N LEU A 229 25.82 6.49 -3.00
CA LEU A 229 25.18 7.65 -3.63
C LEU A 229 24.12 7.22 -4.66
N CYS A 230 24.37 6.14 -5.41
CA CYS A 230 23.36 5.53 -6.29
C CYS A 230 22.12 5.07 -5.50
N GLY A 231 22.31 4.41 -4.35
CA GLY A 231 21.22 4.01 -3.47
C GLY A 231 20.37 5.19 -3.02
N VAL A 232 21.02 6.27 -2.56
CA VAL A 232 20.34 7.50 -2.11
C VAL A 232 19.64 8.22 -3.26
N ALA A 233 20.32 8.45 -4.39
CA ALA A 233 19.74 9.10 -5.56
C ALA A 233 18.57 8.28 -6.14
N GLY A 234 18.70 6.96 -6.12
CA GLY A 234 17.66 6.04 -6.57
C GLY A 234 16.41 6.01 -5.67
N LEU A 235 16.38 6.71 -4.52
CA LEU A 235 15.13 6.96 -3.79
C LEU A 235 14.10 7.71 -4.64
N LEU A 236 14.55 8.64 -5.49
CA LEU A 236 13.67 9.37 -6.40
C LEU A 236 13.07 8.43 -7.46
N VAL A 237 13.90 7.48 -7.94
CA VAL A 237 13.47 6.43 -8.86
C VAL A 237 12.50 5.48 -8.18
N ALA A 238 12.78 5.06 -6.94
CA ALA A 238 11.88 4.22 -6.16
C ALA A 238 10.55 4.94 -5.93
N LEU A 239 10.57 6.23 -5.62
CA LEU A 239 9.37 7.03 -5.46
C LEU A 239 8.54 7.05 -6.75
N PHE A 240 9.17 7.24 -7.92
CA PHE A 240 8.49 7.17 -9.23
C PHE A 240 7.75 5.84 -9.39
N TRP A 241 8.42 4.71 -9.21
CA TRP A 241 7.83 3.39 -9.42
C TRP A 241 6.74 3.07 -8.41
N ASN A 242 6.89 3.47 -7.15
CA ASN A 242 5.84 3.27 -6.15
C ASN A 242 4.60 4.13 -6.45
N LEU A 243 4.77 5.39 -6.88
CA LEU A 243 3.66 6.24 -7.29
C LEU A 243 2.97 5.74 -8.56
N LEU A 244 3.73 5.22 -9.52
CA LEU A 244 3.17 4.58 -10.70
C LEU A 244 2.31 3.36 -10.31
N GLY A 245 2.73 2.60 -9.30
CA GLY A 245 2.00 1.44 -8.80
C GLY A 245 0.67 1.84 -8.16
N LEU A 246 0.67 2.97 -7.44
CA LEU A 246 -0.55 3.57 -6.91
C LEU A 246 -1.54 3.93 -8.03
N ILE A 247 -1.06 4.48 -9.16
CA ILE A 247 -1.90 4.81 -10.32
C ILE A 247 -2.48 3.54 -10.94
N ILE A 248 -1.64 2.52 -11.19
CA ILE A 248 -2.07 1.25 -11.83
C ILE A 248 -3.10 0.52 -10.96
N THR A 249 -3.01 0.64 -9.63
CA THR A 249 -4.01 0.06 -8.73
C THR A 249 -5.42 0.63 -8.95
N GLY A 250 -5.52 1.86 -9.47
CA GLY A 250 -6.80 2.43 -9.88
C GLY A 250 -7.50 1.62 -10.98
N LEU A 251 -6.71 1.02 -11.88
CA LEU A 251 -7.19 0.24 -13.04
C LEU A 251 -7.44 -1.23 -12.70
N ALA A 252 -6.69 -1.79 -11.74
CA ALA A 252 -6.78 -3.19 -11.39
C ALA A 252 -7.93 -3.47 -10.40
N ARG A 253 -9.00 -4.11 -10.90
CA ARG A 253 -10.15 -4.54 -10.08
C ARG A 253 -9.89 -5.86 -9.33
N ASN A 254 -9.22 -6.81 -9.98
CA ASN A 254 -9.02 -8.17 -9.47
C ASN A 254 -7.53 -8.52 -9.37
N TYR A 255 -7.17 -9.47 -8.48
CA TYR A 255 -5.80 -9.98 -8.34
C TYR A 255 -5.25 -10.57 -9.65
N GLN A 256 -6.07 -11.34 -10.37
CA GLN A 256 -5.66 -11.93 -11.66
C GLN A 256 -5.37 -10.86 -12.72
N THR A 257 -6.25 -9.86 -12.86
CA THR A 257 -6.04 -8.74 -13.78
C THR A 257 -4.80 -7.94 -13.41
N ARG A 258 -4.57 -7.74 -12.11
CA ARG A 258 -3.37 -7.09 -11.59
C ARG A 258 -2.11 -7.85 -11.98
N ASP A 259 -2.05 -9.16 -11.73
CA ASP A 259 -0.88 -9.98 -12.03
C ASP A 259 -0.62 -10.05 -13.54
N PHE A 260 -1.69 -10.12 -14.34
CA PHE A 260 -1.59 -10.06 -15.80
C PHE A 260 -1.02 -8.72 -16.30
N ILE A 261 -1.54 -7.59 -15.81
CA ILE A 261 -1.05 -6.24 -16.15
C ILE A 261 0.43 -6.09 -15.75
N VAL A 262 0.78 -6.50 -14.53
CA VAL A 262 2.16 -6.41 -14.04
C VAL A 262 3.08 -7.31 -14.86
N GLY A 263 2.69 -8.55 -15.14
CA GLY A 263 3.51 -9.50 -15.90
C GLY A 263 3.80 -9.02 -17.32
N ILE A 264 2.76 -8.57 -18.04
CA ILE A 264 2.89 -8.11 -19.44
C ILE A 264 3.61 -6.78 -19.54
N ILE A 265 3.48 -5.87 -18.57
CA ILE A 265 4.11 -4.55 -18.67
C ILE A 265 5.52 -4.56 -18.09
N VAL A 266 5.70 -5.12 -16.88
CA VAL A 266 6.97 -4.99 -16.15
C VAL A 266 8.07 -5.80 -16.80
N LEU A 267 7.77 -7.02 -17.28
CA LEU A 267 8.79 -7.87 -17.89
C LEU A 267 9.45 -7.23 -19.12
N PRO A 268 8.72 -6.86 -20.19
CA PRO A 268 9.36 -6.24 -21.35
C PRO A 268 10.00 -4.89 -21.01
N LEU A 269 9.42 -4.12 -20.09
CA LEU A 269 9.97 -2.84 -19.67
C LEU A 269 11.31 -3.01 -18.93
N THR A 270 11.47 -4.08 -18.14
CA THR A 270 12.72 -4.41 -17.46
C THR A 270 13.82 -4.74 -18.46
N PHE A 271 13.52 -5.60 -19.44
CA PHE A 271 14.52 -6.07 -20.40
C PHE A 271 14.80 -5.07 -21.52
N ALA A 272 13.87 -4.17 -21.82
CA ALA A 272 14.11 -3.06 -22.74
C ALA A 272 14.96 -1.95 -22.13
N ALA A 273 15.10 -1.90 -20.80
CA ALA A 273 16.03 -1.00 -20.15
C ALA A 273 17.46 -1.56 -20.17
N PRO A 274 18.48 -0.70 -20.29
CA PRO A 274 19.87 -1.13 -20.36
C PRO A 274 20.41 -1.51 -18.98
N VAL A 275 19.74 -2.36 -18.20
CA VAL A 275 20.17 -2.73 -16.84
C VAL A 275 21.41 -3.65 -16.87
N PHE A 276 21.39 -4.65 -17.76
CA PHE A 276 22.41 -5.70 -17.83
C PHE A 276 23.35 -5.56 -19.04
N TYR A 277 23.00 -4.70 -19.99
CA TYR A 277 23.74 -4.53 -21.25
C TYR A 277 23.77 -3.06 -21.65
N ARG A 278 24.69 -2.71 -22.54
CA ARG A 278 24.80 -1.37 -23.13
C ARG A 278 23.79 -1.24 -24.27
N ILE A 279 23.02 -0.16 -24.28
CA ILE A 279 21.93 -0.01 -25.27
C ILE A 279 22.45 0.03 -26.72
N ASP A 280 23.67 0.54 -26.92
CA ASP A 280 24.29 0.68 -28.24
C ASP A 280 24.61 -0.67 -28.91
N THR A 281 24.77 -1.73 -28.12
CA THR A 281 25.03 -3.08 -28.63
C THR A 281 23.74 -3.88 -28.89
N ALA A 282 22.58 -3.32 -28.56
CA ALA A 282 21.30 -4.00 -28.73
C ALA A 282 20.77 -3.87 -30.16
N PRO A 283 19.94 -4.81 -30.65
CA PRO A 283 19.26 -4.69 -31.94
C PRO A 283 18.38 -3.42 -32.01
N LEU A 284 18.22 -2.86 -33.22
CA LEU A 284 17.48 -1.62 -33.45
C LEU A 284 16.06 -1.62 -32.85
N PHE A 285 15.38 -2.78 -32.88
CA PHE A 285 14.06 -2.94 -32.26
C PHE A 285 14.05 -2.64 -30.75
N VAL A 286 15.05 -3.14 -30.00
CA VAL A 286 15.18 -2.92 -28.56
C VAL A 286 15.55 -1.46 -28.28
N GLN A 287 16.43 -0.89 -29.10
CA GLN A 287 16.80 0.52 -28.99
C GLN A 287 15.58 1.44 -29.12
N LEU A 288 14.70 1.20 -30.10
CA LEU A 288 13.47 1.99 -30.29
C LEU A 288 12.53 1.91 -29.07
N ILE A 289 12.31 0.72 -28.52
CA ILE A 289 11.45 0.55 -27.33
C ILE A 289 12.07 1.26 -26.12
N SER A 290 13.39 1.17 -25.97
CA SER A 290 14.10 1.77 -24.84
C SER A 290 13.99 3.30 -24.78
N VAL A 291 13.81 3.99 -25.92
CA VAL A 291 13.67 5.45 -25.98
C VAL A 291 12.40 5.93 -25.28
N ILE A 292 11.32 5.15 -25.34
CA ILE A 292 10.05 5.49 -24.68
C ILE A 292 10.09 5.12 -23.19
N ASN A 293 11.02 4.25 -22.80
CA ASN A 293 11.06 3.67 -21.47
C ASN A 293 11.70 4.64 -20.45
N PRO A 294 10.98 5.13 -19.43
CA PRO A 294 11.55 5.99 -18.39
C PRO A 294 12.66 5.29 -17.59
N LEU A 295 12.63 3.96 -17.52
CA LEU A 295 13.65 3.17 -16.82
C LEU A 295 15.02 3.33 -17.47
N ARG A 296 15.11 3.56 -18.79
CA ARG A 296 16.38 3.81 -19.48
C ARG A 296 17.09 5.02 -18.90
N TYR A 297 16.40 6.16 -18.89
CA TYR A 297 16.92 7.42 -18.37
C TYR A 297 17.27 7.34 -16.87
N GLN A 298 16.49 6.58 -16.10
CA GLN A 298 16.77 6.38 -14.68
C GLN A 298 18.06 5.57 -14.46
N VAL A 299 18.28 4.51 -15.24
CA VAL A 299 19.50 3.72 -15.19
C VAL A 299 20.70 4.56 -15.62
N ASP A 300 20.59 5.31 -16.72
CA ASP A 300 21.69 6.13 -17.25
C ASP A 300 22.06 7.28 -16.28
N ALA A 301 21.08 7.90 -15.62
CA ALA A 301 21.31 8.90 -14.59
C ALA A 301 22.05 8.32 -13.37
N ILE A 302 21.62 7.16 -12.86
CA ILE A 302 22.24 6.53 -11.69
C ILE A 302 23.64 6.00 -12.02
N ARG A 303 23.85 5.48 -13.23
CA ARG A 303 25.20 5.11 -13.70
C ARG A 303 26.14 6.30 -13.78
N GLY A 304 25.69 7.42 -14.34
CA GLY A 304 26.46 8.65 -14.36
C GLY A 304 26.93 9.03 -12.96
N ILE A 305 26.02 8.98 -11.97
CA ILE A 305 26.35 9.26 -10.56
C ILE A 305 27.44 8.33 -10.02
N SER A 306 27.41 7.05 -10.36
CA SER A 306 28.46 6.09 -9.97
C SER A 306 29.83 6.43 -10.56
N GLU A 307 29.86 7.02 -11.76
CA GLU A 307 31.07 7.43 -12.48
C GLU A 307 31.50 8.88 -12.13
N GLY A 308 30.74 9.60 -11.31
CA GLY A 308 30.97 11.02 -11.03
C GLY A 308 30.53 11.97 -12.16
N ARG A 309 29.77 11.48 -13.13
CA ARG A 309 29.22 12.21 -14.27
C ARG A 309 27.74 12.55 -14.05
N LEU A 310 27.36 13.81 -14.22
CA LEU A 310 25.95 14.20 -14.20
C LEU A 310 25.42 14.32 -15.63
N ASP A 311 24.65 13.32 -16.07
CA ASP A 311 23.91 13.42 -17.33
C ASP A 311 22.62 14.23 -17.11
N ALA A 312 22.67 15.51 -17.50
CA ALA A 312 21.58 16.45 -17.31
C ALA A 312 20.29 16.03 -18.03
N VAL A 313 20.40 15.38 -19.19
CA VAL A 313 19.21 14.96 -19.97
C VAL A 313 18.49 13.83 -19.26
N SER A 314 19.22 12.78 -18.87
CA SER A 314 18.65 11.64 -18.17
C SER A 314 18.07 12.03 -16.80
N LEU A 315 18.73 12.94 -16.08
CA LEU A 315 18.22 13.50 -14.82
C LEU A 315 16.95 14.33 -15.04
N ALA A 316 16.94 15.21 -16.05
CA ALA A 316 15.78 16.05 -16.35
C ALA A 316 14.56 15.22 -16.75
N VAL A 317 14.73 14.21 -17.62
CA VAL A 317 13.64 13.30 -18.03
C VAL A 317 13.14 12.47 -16.84
N SER A 318 14.05 11.99 -15.99
CA SER A 318 13.69 11.24 -14.78
C SER A 318 12.91 12.10 -13.77
N ALA A 319 13.35 13.35 -13.57
CA ALA A 319 12.66 14.29 -12.68
C ALA A 319 11.30 14.74 -13.24
N ALA A 320 11.22 15.03 -14.54
CA ALA A 320 9.98 15.41 -15.20
C ALA A 320 8.94 14.27 -15.16
N SER A 321 9.35 13.04 -15.46
CA SER A 321 8.48 11.87 -15.38
C SER A 321 7.99 11.60 -13.95
N LEU A 322 8.85 11.77 -12.94
CA LEU A 322 8.46 11.74 -11.53
C LEU A 322 7.43 12.82 -11.18
N ALA A 323 7.62 14.06 -11.62
CA ALA A 323 6.68 15.14 -11.36
C ALA A 323 5.29 14.84 -11.96
N VAL A 324 5.25 14.37 -13.22
CA VAL A 324 4.00 13.98 -13.89
C VAL A 324 3.30 12.85 -13.13
N VAL A 325 4.03 11.78 -12.79
CA VAL A 325 3.48 10.64 -12.05
C VAL A 325 3.01 11.07 -10.65
N ALA A 326 3.72 11.95 -9.96
CA ALA A 326 3.31 12.46 -8.65
C ALA A 326 1.99 13.24 -8.71
N VAL A 327 1.80 14.09 -9.72
CA VAL A 327 0.54 14.83 -9.92
C VAL A 327 -0.62 13.87 -10.20
N ILE A 328 -0.42 12.88 -11.08
CA ILE A 328 -1.47 11.90 -11.40
C ILE A 328 -1.79 11.03 -10.18
N ALA A 329 -0.77 10.56 -9.47
CA ALA A 329 -0.92 9.76 -8.25
C ALA A 329 -1.68 10.53 -7.16
N TRP A 330 -1.38 11.83 -6.99
CA TRP A 330 -2.11 12.70 -6.06
C TRP A 330 -3.59 12.85 -6.43
N ARG A 331 -3.91 13.01 -7.73
CA ARG A 331 -5.28 13.05 -8.23
C ARG A 331 -5.98 11.70 -8.02
N SER A 332 -5.32 10.59 -8.36
CA SER A 332 -5.84 9.23 -8.15
C SER A 332 -6.15 8.96 -6.67
N ALA A 333 -5.25 9.36 -5.78
CA ALA A 333 -5.41 9.19 -4.34
C ALA A 333 -6.60 9.95 -3.76
N LYS A 334 -6.99 11.10 -4.34
CA LYS A 334 -8.23 11.79 -3.94
C LYS A 334 -9.49 10.97 -4.25
N THR A 335 -9.47 10.19 -5.32
CA THR A 335 -10.58 9.31 -5.72
C THR A 335 -10.80 8.18 -4.71
N LEU A 336 -9.75 7.71 -4.02
CA LEU A 336 -9.84 6.69 -2.98
C LEU A 336 -10.72 7.09 -1.79
N ARG A 337 -11.01 8.39 -1.60
CA ARG A 337 -11.95 8.86 -0.57
C ARG A 337 -13.39 8.41 -0.83
N TYR A 338 -13.74 8.17 -2.09
CA TYR A 338 -15.12 7.95 -2.54
C TYR A 338 -15.35 6.52 -3.05
N ALA A 339 -14.30 5.82 -3.46
CA ALA A 339 -14.38 4.44 -3.93
C ALA A 339 -14.49 3.48 -2.74
N SER A 340 -15.67 3.43 -2.11
CA SER A 340 -15.98 2.53 -1.00
C SER A 340 -16.85 1.38 -1.51
N PHE A 341 -16.25 0.19 -1.54
CA PHE A 341 -16.83 -1.13 -1.82
C PHE A 341 -17.05 -1.50 -3.29
N GLU A 342 -16.15 -2.34 -3.82
CA GLU A 342 -16.41 -3.21 -4.99
C GLU A 342 -16.74 -4.65 -4.53
N GLY A 343 -17.31 -4.79 -3.33
CA GLY A 343 -17.72 -6.06 -2.74
C GLY A 343 -19.18 -6.35 -3.00
#